data_AF-A0A5C8BJD7-F1
#
_entry.id   AF-A0A5C8BJD7-F1
#
_cell.length_a   1.000
_cell.length_b   1.000
_cell.length_c   1.000
_cell.angle_alpha   90.00
_cell.angle_beta   90.00
_cell.angle_gamma   90.00
#
_symmetry.space_group_name_H-M   'P 1'
#
loop_
_entity.id
_entity.type
_entity.pdbx_description
1 polymer ?
#
loop_
_entity_poly.entity_id
_entity_poly.type
_entity_poly.pdbx_seq_one_letter_code
_entity_poly.pdbx_strand_id
1 'polypeptide(L)' 'MTPYQDINKILSSMANSIQDILGKNLVGLYLFGSLSYGDFNPNSSDIDLTTVLTQPLNNCEIELIKQLHV' A
#
# COMPACT_ATOMS: atom_id res chain seq x y z
N MET A 1 -8.54 8.71 6.27
CA MET A 1 -7.56 8.71 7.36
C MET A 1 -8.13 7.90 8.51
N THR A 2 -7.33 6.99 9.10
CA THR A 2 -7.75 6.09 10.19
C THR A 2 -7.56 6.75 11.56
N PRO A 3 -8.11 6.19 12.65
CA PRO A 3 -7.85 6.67 14.02
C PRO A 3 -6.39 6.51 14.48
N TYR A 4 -5.59 5.68 13.80
CA TYR A 4 -4.23 5.36 14.20
C TYR A 4 -3.23 6.24 13.45
N GLN A 5 -2.64 7.22 14.14
CA GLN A 5 -1.76 8.21 13.51
C GLN A 5 -0.52 7.59 12.86
N ASP A 6 0.11 6.61 13.52
CA ASP A 6 1.31 5.97 12.98
C ASP A 6 0.99 5.11 11.74
N ILE A 7 -0.18 4.47 11.71
CA ILE A 7 -0.66 3.75 10.54
C ILE A 7 -0.91 4.72 9.37
N ASN A 8 -1.48 5.90 9.62
CA ASN A 8 -1.66 6.91 8.57
C ASN A 8 -0.31 7.36 7.96
N LYS A 9 0.76 7.44 8.76
CA LYS A 9 2.11 7.74 8.25
C LYS A 9 2.63 6.61 7.35
N ILE A 10 2.45 5.36 7.76
CA ILE A 10 2.82 4.19 6.96
C ILE A 10 2.05 4.18 5.63
N LEU A 11 0.72 4.34 5.67
CA LEU A 11 -0.13 4.39 4.49
C LEU A 11 0.30 5.50 3.52
N SER A 12 0.62 6.68 4.04
CA SER A 12 1.07 7.81 3.21
C SER A 12 2.44 7.53 2.59
N SER A 13 3.37 6.96 3.36
CA SER A 13 4.70 6.58 2.87
C SER A 13 4.61 5.52 1.76
N MET A 14 3.83 4.45 2.00
CA MET A 14 3.62 3.40 1.01
C MET A 14 2.93 3.93 -0.25
N ALA A 15 1.89 4.75 -0.10
CA ALA A 15 1.19 5.34 -1.23
C ALA A 15 2.12 6.18 -2.12
N ASN A 16 2.94 7.04 -1.51
CA ASN A 16 3.90 7.86 -2.23
C ASN A 16 4.95 7.00 -2.94
N SER A 17 5.56 6.04 -2.24
CA SER A 17 6.59 5.18 -2.84
C SER A 17 6.06 4.31 -3.98
N ILE A 18 4.85 3.75 -3.84
CA ILE A 18 4.19 3.00 -4.92
C ILE A 18 3.88 3.91 -6.11
N GLN A 19 3.40 5.12 -5.86
CA GLN A 19 3.14 6.11 -6.91
C GLN A 19 4.43 6.54 -7.62
N ASP A 20 5.54 6.69 -6.90
CA ASP A 20 6.84 7.05 -7.46
C ASP A 20 7.41 5.93 -8.34
N ILE A 21 7.27 4.67 -7.92
CA ILE A 21 7.75 3.50 -8.68
C ILE A 21 6.89 3.24 -9.92
N LEU A 22 5.56 3.26 -9.77
CA LEU A 22 4.62 2.82 -10.81
C LEU A 22 4.10 3.95 -11.70
N GLY A 23 4.25 5.20 -11.27
CA GLY A 23 3.91 6.39 -12.03
C GLY A 23 2.49 6.33 -12.62
N LYS A 24 2.39 6.59 -13.93
CA LYS A 24 1.11 6.60 -14.66
C LYS A 24 0.48 5.21 -14.82
N ASN A 25 1.22 4.14 -14.54
CA ASN A 25 0.67 2.78 -14.60
C ASN A 25 -0.26 2.49 -13.42
N LEU A 26 -0.11 3.21 -12.30
CA LEU A 26 -0.98 3.10 -11.14
C LEU A 26 -2.33 3.76 -11.41
N VAL A 27 -3.40 2.95 -11.41
CA VAL A 27 -4.78 3.44 -11.47
C VAL A 27 -5.27 3.85 -10.09
N GLY A 28 -4.92 3.07 -9.07
CA GLY A 28 -5.29 3.35 -7.70
C GLY A 28 -4.70 2.35 -6.72
N LEU A 29 -4.60 2.80 -5.47
CA LEU A 29 -4.20 2.03 -4.30
C LEU A 29 -5.38 1.97 -3.33
N TYR A 30 -5.77 0.75 -2.95
CA TYR A 30 -6.95 0.50 -2.14
C TYR A 30 -6.55 -0.18 -0.83
N LEU A 31 -7.15 0.28 0.26
CA LEU A 31 -7.04 -0.34 1.56
C LEU A 31 -8.11 -1.41 1.70
N PHE A 32 -7.73 -2.58 2.17
CA PHE A 32 -8.63 -3.70 2.41
C PHE A 32 -8.44 -4.26 3.83
N GLY A 33 -9.20 -5.31 4.15
CA GLY A 33 -9.01 -6.07 5.38
C GLY A 33 -9.45 -5.33 6.64
N SER A 34 -8.94 -5.82 7.77
CA SER A 34 -9.39 -5.45 9.13
C SER A 34 -9.37 -3.93 9.38
N LEU A 35 -8.38 -3.22 8.83
CA LEU A 35 -8.27 -1.76 8.92
C LEU A 35 -9.39 -1.01 8.19
N SER A 36 -9.90 -1.56 7.10
CA SER A 36 -11.04 -1.00 6.37
C SER A 36 -12.39 -1.37 6.97
N TYR A 37 -12.48 -2.54 7.63
CA TYR A 37 -13.73 -3.07 8.18
C TYR A 37 -14.05 -2.58 9.59
N GLY A 38 -13.09 -1.93 10.26
CA GLY A 38 -13.25 -1.48 11.64
C GLY A 38 -12.96 -2.55 12.70
N ASP A 39 -12.30 -3.64 12.31
CA ASP A 39 -11.91 -4.76 13.20
C ASP A 39 -10.37 -4.86 13.34
N PHE A 40 -9.68 -3.73 13.21
CA PHE A 40 -8.23 -3.67 13.29
C PHE A 40 -7.73 -3.79 14.73
N ASN A 41 -6.83 -4.75 14.97
CA ASN A 41 -6.10 -4.87 16.21
C ASN A 41 -4.66 -4.38 16.01
N PRO A 42 -4.26 -3.23 16.58
CA PRO A 42 -2.90 -2.68 16.43
C PRO A 42 -1.77 -3.62 16.85
N ASN A 43 -2.06 -4.64 17.66
CA ASN A 43 -1.05 -5.57 18.18
C ASN A 43 -0.87 -6.82 17.33
N SER A 44 -1.78 -7.10 16.39
CA SER A 44 -1.78 -8.38 15.66
C SER A 44 -2.24 -8.31 14.21
N SER A 45 -2.97 -7.27 13.82
CA SER A 45 -3.46 -7.11 12.46
C SER A 45 -2.37 -6.58 11.53
N ASP A 46 -2.35 -7.10 10.32
CA ASP A 46 -1.63 -6.59 9.17
C ASP A 46 -2.38 -5.43 8.49
N ILE A 47 -1.73 -4.83 7.49
CA ILE A 47 -2.29 -3.77 6.65
C ILE A 47 -2.36 -4.29 5.22
N ASP A 48 -3.57 -4.55 4.73
CA ASP A 48 -3.80 -5.05 3.38
C ASP A 48 -3.93 -3.91 2.38
N LEU A 49 -3.02 -3.86 1.42
CA LEU A 49 -3.04 -2.90 0.31
C LEU A 49 -3.10 -3.63 -1.03
N THR A 50 -3.99 -3.17 -1.92
CA THR A 50 -4.13 -3.70 -3.28
C THR A 50 -4.01 -2.58 -4.30
N THR A 51 -3.21 -2.79 -5.34
CA THR A 51 -3.06 -1.84 -6.46
C THR A 51 -3.75 -2.34 -7.72
N VAL A 52 -4.30 -1.42 -8.50
CA VAL A 52 -4.81 -1.69 -9.85
C VAL A 52 -3.91 -0.98 -10.84
N LEU A 53 -3.51 -1.70 -11.90
CA LEU A 53 -2.55 -1.22 -12.90
C LEU A 53 -3.17 -1.26 -14.30
N THR A 54 -2.72 -0.34 -15.17
CA THR A 54 -3.14 -0.34 -16.58
C THR A 54 -2.40 -1.37 -17.42
N GLN A 55 -1.20 -1.77 -16.99
CA GLN A 55 -0.31 -2.72 -17.64
C GLN A 55 0.35 -3.63 -16.59
N PRO A 56 0.73 -4.87 -16.96
CA PRO A 56 1.50 -5.75 -16.08
C PRO A 56 2.82 -5.10 -15.63
N LEU A 57 3.26 -5.45 -14.41
CA LEU A 57 4.57 -5.02 -13.90
C LEU A 57 5.72 -5.63 -14.71
N ASN A 58 6.77 -4.86 -14.92
CA ASN A 58 8.04 -5.37 -15.41
C ASN A 58 8.94 -5.84 -14.25
N ASN A 59 10.00 -6.59 -14.56
CA ASN A 59 10.90 -7.15 -13.54
C ASN A 59 11.57 -6.09 -12.66
N CYS A 60 11.91 -4.92 -13.21
CA CYS A 60 12.52 -3.84 -12.43
C CYS A 60 11.53 -3.27 -11.41
N GLU A 61 10.28 -3.00 -11.83
CA GLU A 61 9.23 -2.53 -10.93
C GLU A 61 8.93 -3.55 -9.83
N ILE A 62 8.91 -4.85 -10.14
CA ILE A 62 8.72 -5.93 -9.15
C ILE A 62 9.82 -5.87 -8.09
N GLU A 63 11.09 -5.75 -8.48
CA GLU A 63 12.19 -5.69 -7.52
C GLU A 63 12.16 -4.40 -6.67
N LEU A 64 11.76 -3.27 -7.25
CA LEU A 64 11.58 -2.02 -6.49
C LEU A 64 10.43 -2.13 -5.48
N ILE A 65 9.29 -2.72 -5.87
CA ILE A 65 8.13 -2.90 -4.97
C ILE A 65 8.48 -3.85 -3.82
N LYS A 66 9.25 -4.92 -4.06
CA LYS A 66 9.71 -5.83 -2.99
C LYS A 66 10.53 -5.11 -1.91
N GLN A 67 11.26 -4.05 -2.26
CA GLN A 67 12.09 -3.28 -1.33
C GLN A 67 11.28 -2.32 -0.44
N LEU A 68 9.97 -2.17 -0.68
CA LEU A 68 9.11 -1.29 0.13
C LEU A 68 8.76 -1.87 1.50
N HIS A 69 8.90 -3.19 1.68
CA HIS A 69 8.63 -3.87 2.95
C HIS A 69 9.86 -4.67 3.37
N VAL A 70 10.69 -4.05 4.22
CA VAL A 70 11.90 -4.63 4.82
C VAL A 70 11.87 -4.42 6.32
#